data_AF-A0A8H4B4S1-F1
#
_entry.id   AF-A0A8H4B4S1-F1
#
_cell.length_a   1.000
_cell.length_b   1.000
_cell.length_c   1.000
_cell.angle_alpha   90.00
_cell.angle_beta   90.00
_cell.angle_gamma   90.00
#
_symmetry.space_group_name_H-M   'P 1'
#
loop_
_entity.id
_entity.type
_entity.pdbx_description
1 polymer ?
#
loop_
_entity_poly.entity_id
_entity_poly.type
_entity_poly.pdbx_seq_one_letter_code
_entity_poly.pdbx_strand_id
1 'polypeptide(L)'
;MSDFNPEEEYATRIKNFLTEYPEGSQILREILQNTDDAQSSEQVFILDHNTYPSEKLFDPNLRRFQGPTLLSVNNSIFQEDGFKSLLSLANSGKMDKYDKIGGKIIHPDQFEPFSVALNNPLEGYYEGTIFRYPLRTDKDVADSKISAKKYSIEQVRKMFDIFFEVDNITCLLFLKYIEKISFYEIKKGGRPKRRHIT
;
A
#
# COMPACT_ATOMS: atom_id res chain seq x y z
N MET A 1 6.59 -18.49 -20.75
CA MET A 1 7.78 -17.66 -20.47
C MET A 1 7.76 -16.54 -21.47
N SER A 2 7.42 -15.33 -21.04
CA SER A 2 7.52 -14.13 -21.86
C SER A 2 8.98 -13.69 -21.87
N ASP A 3 9.56 -13.56 -23.06
CA ASP A 3 10.92 -13.09 -23.24
C ASP A 3 11.06 -11.63 -22.77
N PHE A 4 12.17 -11.33 -22.09
CA PHE A 4 12.50 -10.00 -21.62
C PHE A 4 12.70 -9.04 -22.81
N ASN A 5 11.80 -8.07 -22.99
CA ASN A 5 11.98 -6.98 -23.95
C ASN A 5 12.34 -5.67 -23.22
N PRO A 6 13.61 -5.24 -23.25
CA PRO A 6 14.06 -4.03 -22.56
C PRO A 6 13.51 -2.72 -23.17
N GLU A 7 12.86 -2.74 -24.33
CA GLU A 7 12.21 -1.55 -24.93
C GLU A 7 10.73 -1.39 -24.55
N GLU A 8 10.16 -2.33 -23.78
CA GLU A 8 8.76 -2.25 -23.35
C GLU A 8 8.55 -1.16 -22.28
N GLU A 9 7.58 -0.26 -22.49
CA GLU A 9 7.18 0.74 -21.49
C GLU A 9 6.80 0.02 -20.17
N TYR A 10 7.35 0.46 -19.03
CA TYR A 10 7.09 -0.16 -17.71
C TYR A 10 5.60 -0.34 -17.42
N ALA A 11 4.76 0.59 -17.90
CA ALA A 11 3.33 0.49 -17.77
C ALA A 11 2.74 -0.76 -18.45
N THR A 12 3.25 -1.12 -19.63
CA THR A 12 2.87 -2.31 -20.39
C THR A 12 3.37 -3.58 -19.70
N ARG A 13 4.60 -3.54 -19.17
CA ARG A 13 5.16 -4.67 -18.42
C ARG A 13 4.37 -4.96 -17.14
N ILE A 14 4.04 -3.92 -16.35
CA ILE A 14 3.19 -4.04 -15.17
C ILE A 14 1.78 -4.50 -15.56
N LYS A 15 1.23 -4.00 -16.68
CA LYS A 15 -0.08 -4.43 -17.20
C LYS A 15 -0.10 -5.93 -17.48
N ASN A 16 0.93 -6.45 -18.14
CA ASN A 16 1.03 -7.87 -18.47
C ASN A 16 1.12 -8.73 -17.20
N PHE A 17 1.91 -8.33 -16.21
CA PHE A 17 1.91 -9.00 -14.91
C PHE A 17 0.53 -9.00 -14.27
N LEU A 18 -0.17 -7.86 -14.25
CA LEU A 18 -1.50 -7.73 -13.65
C LEU A 18 -2.58 -8.58 -14.34
N THR A 19 -2.40 -8.97 -15.61
CA THR A 19 -3.33 -9.89 -16.29
C THR A 19 -3.23 -11.33 -15.81
N GLU A 20 -2.11 -11.71 -15.20
CA GLU A 20 -1.87 -13.06 -14.67
C GLU A 20 -2.41 -13.25 -13.24
N TYR A 21 -2.91 -12.18 -12.61
CA TYR A 21 -3.49 -12.23 -11.26
C TYR A 21 -4.99 -12.53 -11.30
N PRO A 22 -5.43 -13.76 -10.95
CA PRO A 22 -6.85 -14.06 -10.79
C PRO A 22 -7.52 -13.18 -9.72
N GLU A 23 -8.84 -12.98 -9.87
CA GLU A 23 -9.68 -12.36 -8.84
C GLU A 23 -9.52 -13.07 -7.48
N GLY A 24 -9.41 -12.32 -6.37
CA GLY A 24 -9.36 -12.88 -5.02
C GLY A 24 -8.37 -12.22 -4.07
N SER A 25 -8.02 -12.95 -3.01
CA SER A 25 -7.13 -12.57 -1.90
C SER A 25 -5.63 -12.68 -2.22
N GLN A 26 -5.24 -13.01 -3.45
CA GLN A 26 -3.84 -13.26 -3.82
C GLN A 26 -2.91 -12.07 -3.51
N ILE A 27 -3.38 -10.83 -3.74
CA ILE A 27 -2.63 -9.62 -3.41
C ILE A 27 -2.27 -9.59 -1.91
N LEU A 28 -3.17 -10.05 -1.03
CA LEU A 28 -2.91 -10.11 0.41
C LEU A 28 -1.85 -11.16 0.74
N ARG A 29 -1.88 -12.31 0.04
CA ARG A 29 -0.87 -13.38 0.21
C ARG A 29 0.53 -12.89 -0.17
N GLU A 30 0.66 -12.12 -1.24
CA GLU A 30 1.96 -11.56 -1.64
C GLU A 30 2.48 -10.53 -0.66
N ILE A 31 1.59 -9.68 -0.13
CA ILE A 31 1.98 -8.73 0.93
C ILE A 31 2.43 -9.48 2.18
N LEU A 32 1.76 -10.58 2.54
CA LEU A 32 2.16 -11.44 3.65
C LEU A 32 3.51 -12.10 3.38
N GLN A 33 3.76 -12.62 2.18
CA GLN A 33 5.05 -13.20 1.83
C GLN A 33 6.18 -12.16 1.93
N ASN A 34 5.99 -10.96 1.38
CA ASN A 34 6.97 -9.88 1.50
C ASN A 34 7.25 -9.51 2.97
N THR A 35 6.23 -9.62 3.81
CA THR A 35 6.32 -9.29 5.23
C THR A 35 7.04 -10.38 6.02
N ASP A 36 6.82 -11.64 5.66
CA ASP A 36 7.52 -12.80 6.23
C ASP A 36 8.99 -12.84 5.79
N ASP A 37 9.27 -12.53 4.53
CA ASP A 37 10.63 -12.42 3.98
C ASP A 37 11.43 -11.29 4.68
N ALA A 38 10.74 -10.22 5.07
CA ALA A 38 11.29 -9.15 5.89
C ALA A 38 11.43 -9.53 7.39
N GLN A 39 11.06 -10.76 7.76
CA GLN A 39 11.11 -11.32 9.11
C GLN A 39 10.26 -10.54 10.12
N SER A 40 9.18 -9.93 9.64
CA SER A 40 8.22 -9.21 10.48
C SER A 40 7.35 -10.21 11.26
N SER A 41 7.07 -9.93 12.53
CA SER A 41 6.18 -10.77 13.34
C SER A 41 4.70 -10.40 13.20
N GLU A 42 4.40 -9.16 12.79
CA GLU A 42 3.03 -8.70 12.61
C GLU A 42 2.78 -8.12 11.20
N GLN A 43 1.61 -8.43 10.64
CA GLN A 43 1.04 -7.74 9.47
C GLN A 43 -0.33 -7.18 9.81
N VAL A 44 -0.53 -5.88 9.58
CA VAL A 44 -1.80 -5.18 9.75
C VAL A 44 -2.29 -4.66 8.41
N PHE A 45 -3.48 -5.06 8.00
CA PHE A 45 -4.19 -4.51 6.85
C PHE A 45 -5.25 -3.51 7.32
N ILE A 46 -5.30 -2.33 6.70
CA ILE A 46 -6.27 -1.28 7.03
C ILE A 46 -6.99 -0.86 5.75
N LEU A 47 -8.30 -1.07 5.68
CA LEU A 47 -9.14 -0.47 4.66
C LEU A 47 -9.68 0.87 5.16
N ASP A 48 -9.17 1.95 4.60
CA ASP A 48 -9.51 3.31 5.00
C ASP A 48 -10.41 3.98 3.95
N HIS A 49 -11.60 4.40 4.37
CA HIS A 49 -12.62 5.01 3.52
C HIS A 49 -12.48 6.54 3.47
N ASN A 50 -11.52 7.11 4.20
CA ASN A 50 -11.37 8.54 4.29
C ASN A 50 -10.92 9.17 2.97
N THR A 51 -11.13 10.48 2.90
CA THR A 51 -10.55 11.33 1.88
C THR A 51 -9.88 12.47 2.62
N TYR A 52 -8.62 12.70 2.29
CA TYR A 52 -7.75 13.61 3.01
C TYR A 52 -7.66 14.97 2.31
N PRO A 53 -7.17 16.01 3.02
CA PRO A 53 -6.83 17.28 2.42
C PRO A 53 -5.92 17.11 1.20
N SER A 54 -6.01 18.04 0.25
CA SER A 54 -5.33 17.93 -1.05
C SER A 54 -4.91 19.29 -1.62
N GLU A 55 -4.75 20.28 -0.75
CA GLU A 55 -4.37 21.65 -1.13
C GLU A 55 -2.85 21.82 -1.09
N LYS A 56 -2.18 21.22 -0.11
CA LYS A 56 -0.73 21.33 0.10
C LYS A 56 -0.02 20.02 -0.23
N LEU A 57 -0.03 19.66 -1.50
CA LEU A 57 0.62 18.47 -2.06
C LEU A 57 1.90 18.85 -2.80
N PHE A 58 2.79 17.88 -3.06
CA PHE A 58 3.98 18.11 -3.90
C PHE A 58 3.60 18.54 -5.33
N ASP A 59 2.55 17.92 -5.86
CA ASP A 59 1.99 18.22 -7.17
C ASP A 59 0.45 18.16 -7.07
N PRO A 60 -0.30 19.13 -7.61
CA PRO A 60 -1.76 19.12 -7.62
C PRO A 60 -2.39 17.86 -8.25
N ASN A 61 -1.69 17.19 -9.17
CA ASN A 61 -2.14 15.94 -9.78
C ASN A 61 -2.25 14.79 -8.78
N LEU A 62 -1.55 14.86 -7.65
CA LEU A 62 -1.59 13.86 -6.58
C LEU A 62 -2.90 13.90 -5.79
N ARG A 63 -3.75 14.92 -5.97
CA ARG A 63 -5.08 15.03 -5.34
C ARG A 63 -5.92 13.76 -5.54
N ARG A 64 -5.78 13.12 -6.71
CA ARG A 64 -6.52 11.90 -7.04
C ARG A 64 -6.18 10.70 -6.14
N PHE A 65 -5.02 10.73 -5.48
CA PHE A 65 -4.54 9.67 -4.57
C PHE A 65 -4.86 9.95 -3.10
N GLN A 66 -5.59 11.02 -2.79
CA GLN A 66 -5.96 11.38 -1.42
C GLN A 66 -7.27 10.76 -0.94
N GLY A 67 -7.86 9.88 -1.75
CA GLY A 67 -9.09 9.16 -1.44
C GLY A 67 -8.88 7.86 -0.64
N PRO A 68 -9.91 6.99 -0.63
CA PRO A 68 -9.88 5.70 0.04
C PRO A 68 -8.68 4.84 -0.36
N THR A 69 -8.16 4.06 0.58
CA THR A 69 -6.92 3.29 0.39
C THR A 69 -6.95 1.98 1.15
N LEU A 70 -6.17 1.01 0.65
CA LEU A 70 -5.68 -0.09 1.45
C LEU A 70 -4.31 0.32 2.02
N LEU A 71 -4.07 0.10 3.31
CA LEU A 71 -2.73 0.15 3.88
C LEU A 71 -2.29 -1.24 4.32
N SER A 72 -1.00 -1.52 4.18
CA SER A 72 -0.31 -2.62 4.85
C SER A 72 0.77 -2.05 5.76
N VAL A 73 0.77 -2.50 7.02
CA VAL A 73 1.68 -2.04 8.06
C VAL A 73 2.32 -3.25 8.72
N ASN A 74 3.65 -3.24 8.85
CA ASN A 74 4.39 -4.31 9.50
C ASN A 74 5.53 -3.74 10.37
N ASN A 75 6.04 -4.55 11.30
CA ASN A 75 7.03 -4.13 12.30
C ASN A 75 8.48 -4.42 11.90
N SER A 76 8.73 -4.78 10.63
CA SER A 76 10.08 -4.86 10.08
C SER A 76 10.50 -3.50 9.49
N ILE A 77 11.76 -3.11 9.72
CA ILE A 77 12.34 -1.92 9.11
C ILE A 77 12.65 -2.22 7.64
N PHE A 78 12.22 -1.32 6.76
CA PHE A 78 12.47 -1.46 5.34
C PHE A 78 13.98 -1.40 5.04
N GLN A 79 14.53 -2.50 4.50
CA GLN A 79 15.96 -2.60 4.23
C GLN A 79 16.39 -1.68 3.08
N GLU A 80 17.62 -1.15 3.17
CA GLU A 80 18.15 -0.18 2.21
C GLU A 80 18.21 -0.72 0.77
N ASP A 81 18.49 -2.02 0.61
CA ASP A 81 18.54 -2.67 -0.70
C ASP A 81 17.14 -2.84 -1.32
N GLY A 82 16.12 -3.05 -0.48
CA GLY A 82 14.71 -3.00 -0.90
C GLY A 82 14.35 -1.60 -1.40
N PHE A 83 14.86 -0.55 -0.75
CA PHE A 83 14.65 0.83 -1.18
C PHE A 83 15.32 1.13 -2.51
N LYS A 84 16.58 0.72 -2.69
CA LYS A 84 17.31 0.86 -3.97
C LYS A 84 16.58 0.13 -5.11
N SER A 85 16.06 -1.07 -4.85
CA SER A 85 15.30 -1.84 -5.83
C SER A 85 14.02 -1.11 -6.26
N LEU A 86 13.27 -0.52 -5.34
CA LEU A 86 12.09 0.30 -5.65
C LEU A 86 12.45 1.57 -6.45
N LEU A 87 13.52 2.26 -6.07
CA LEU A 87 13.98 3.46 -6.79
C LEU A 87 14.41 3.12 -8.23
N SER A 88 15.05 1.95 -8.42
CA SER A 88 15.46 1.49 -9.74
C SER A 88 14.26 1.23 -10.66
N LEU A 89 13.16 0.68 -10.10
CA LEU A 89 11.90 0.50 -10.83
C LEU A 89 11.25 1.83 -11.20
N ALA A 90 11.36 2.84 -10.33
CA ALA A 90 10.81 4.17 -10.56
C ALA A 90 11.70 5.08 -11.43
N ASN A 91 12.88 4.60 -11.87
CA ASN A 91 13.93 5.39 -12.52
C ASN A 91 14.23 6.73 -11.80
N SER A 92 14.05 6.74 -10.47
CA SER A 92 14.16 7.94 -9.64
C SER A 92 15.52 7.95 -8.95
N GLY A 93 16.50 8.59 -9.58
CA GLY A 93 17.87 8.69 -9.05
C GLY A 93 18.07 9.77 -7.97
N LYS A 94 17.00 10.44 -7.52
CA LYS A 94 17.10 11.54 -6.56
C LYS A 94 16.32 11.23 -5.29
N MET A 95 17.05 10.98 -4.21
CA MET A 95 16.54 11.14 -2.85
C MET A 95 16.62 12.62 -2.51
N ASP A 96 15.56 13.39 -2.80
CA ASP A 96 15.49 14.75 -2.27
C ASP A 96 15.21 14.69 -0.77
N LYS A 97 16.03 15.43 -0.02
CA LYS A 97 15.94 15.52 1.45
C LYS A 97 14.71 16.34 1.83
N TYR A 98 13.88 15.77 2.71
CA TYR A 98 12.88 16.38 3.59
C TYR A 98 12.38 17.80 3.26
N ASP A 99 11.10 17.93 2.92
CA ASP A 99 10.36 19.20 2.72
C ASP A 99 10.12 20.00 4.01
N LYS A 100 11.20 20.32 4.73
CA LYS A 100 11.20 21.22 5.88
C LYS A 100 12.07 22.45 5.56
N ILE A 101 11.43 23.58 5.26
CA ILE A 101 12.11 24.89 5.27
C ILE A 101 11.87 25.53 6.64
N GLY A 102 12.95 25.78 7.38
CA GLY A 102 12.88 26.38 8.71
C GLY A 102 12.10 25.55 9.74
N GLY A 103 12.10 24.22 9.61
CA GLY A 103 11.35 23.31 10.49
C GLY A 103 9.86 23.18 10.17
N LYS A 104 9.33 23.95 9.21
CA LYS A 104 7.93 23.89 8.79
C LYS A 104 7.76 22.95 7.59
N ILE A 105 6.78 22.06 7.70
CA ILE A 105 6.42 21.11 6.64
C ILE A 105 5.63 21.85 5.57
N ILE A 106 6.14 21.80 4.34
CA ILE A 106 5.60 22.57 3.21
C ILE A 106 4.36 21.90 2.62
N HIS A 107 4.34 20.56 2.63
CA HIS A 107 3.29 19.74 2.01
C HIS A 107 2.63 18.78 3.02
N PRO A 108 1.99 19.29 4.10
CA PRO A 108 1.42 18.44 5.16
C PRO A 108 0.35 17.49 4.64
N ASP A 109 -0.47 17.92 3.68
CA ASP A 109 -1.56 17.12 3.13
C ASP A 109 -1.04 15.85 2.47
N GLN A 110 0.19 15.86 1.92
CA GLN A 110 0.81 14.69 1.31
C GLN A 110 1.03 13.54 2.29
N PHE A 111 1.25 13.86 3.56
CA PHE A 111 1.60 12.91 4.62
C PHE A 111 0.44 12.61 5.58
N GLU A 112 -0.56 13.49 5.64
CA GLU A 112 -1.77 13.31 6.46
C GLU A 112 -2.38 11.90 6.37
N PRO A 113 -2.45 11.25 5.20
CA PRO A 113 -3.05 9.92 5.09
C PRO A 113 -2.31 8.80 5.84
N PHE A 114 -1.07 9.03 6.26
CA PHE A 114 -0.31 8.07 7.07
C PHE A 114 -0.62 8.18 8.57
N SER A 115 -1.34 9.22 9.01
CA SER A 115 -1.74 9.43 10.41
C SER A 115 -2.64 8.32 10.97
N VAL A 116 -3.31 7.55 10.12
CA VAL A 116 -4.12 6.40 10.58
C VAL A 116 -3.29 5.20 11.00
N ALA A 117 -2.04 5.11 10.51
CA ALA A 117 -1.08 4.09 10.89
C ALA A 117 -0.02 4.63 11.86
N LEU A 118 0.25 5.94 11.83
CA LEU A 118 1.27 6.61 12.62
C LEU A 118 0.62 7.52 13.67
N ASN A 119 1.02 7.38 14.93
CA ASN A 119 0.61 8.32 15.98
C ASN A 119 0.94 9.78 15.64
N ASN A 120 2.05 10.00 14.92
CA ASN A 120 2.38 11.27 14.27
C ASN A 120 3.20 11.02 13.00
N PRO A 121 2.63 11.20 11.78
CA PRO A 121 3.34 10.88 10.53
C PRO A 121 4.48 11.86 10.18
N LEU A 122 4.60 12.96 10.92
CA LEU A 122 5.47 14.09 10.57
C LEU A 122 6.68 14.27 11.52
N GLU A 123 6.77 13.42 12.55
CA GLU A 123 7.81 13.48 13.58
C GLU A 123 8.48 12.13 13.80
N GLY A 124 9.81 12.17 13.92
CA GLY A 124 10.62 11.03 14.31
C GLY A 124 10.89 10.02 13.19
N TYR A 125 11.42 8.88 13.62
CA TYR A 125 11.63 7.69 12.80
C TYR A 125 10.51 6.70 13.10
N TYR A 126 10.00 6.04 12.08
CA TYR A 126 9.03 4.96 12.25
C TYR A 126 9.75 3.61 12.18
N GLU A 127 9.70 2.85 13.28
CA GLU A 127 10.27 1.52 13.38
C GLU A 127 9.31 0.47 12.78
N GLY A 128 9.19 0.51 11.46
CA GLY A 128 8.35 -0.42 10.71
C GLY A 128 8.25 -0.02 9.25
N THR A 129 7.38 -0.71 8.53
CA THR A 129 7.12 -0.43 7.11
C THR A 129 5.63 -0.18 6.90
N ILE A 130 5.30 0.88 6.16
CA ILE A 130 3.93 1.19 5.74
C ILE A 130 3.91 1.31 4.22
N PHE A 131 3.03 0.53 3.58
CA PHE A 131 2.62 0.79 2.21
C PHE A 131 1.19 1.30 2.19
N ARG A 132 0.96 2.31 1.35
CA ARG A 132 -0.36 2.88 1.06
C ARG A 132 -0.69 2.62 -0.40
N TYR A 133 -1.82 2.00 -0.65
CA TYR A 133 -2.34 1.68 -1.98
C TYR A 133 -3.66 2.42 -2.21
N PRO A 134 -3.62 3.69 -2.67
CA PRO A 134 -4.82 4.45 -3.00
C PRO A 134 -5.68 3.69 -4.01
N LEU A 135 -6.98 3.57 -3.73
CA LEU A 135 -7.91 2.91 -4.63
C LEU A 135 -8.14 3.78 -5.86
N ARG A 136 -8.08 3.17 -7.05
CA ARG A 136 -8.27 3.88 -8.32
C ARG A 136 -9.64 4.51 -8.43
N THR A 137 -9.67 5.76 -8.89
CA THR A 137 -10.89 6.47 -9.28
C THR A 137 -11.28 6.11 -10.72
N ASP A 138 -12.50 6.47 -11.14
CA ASP A 138 -12.93 6.26 -12.54
C ASP A 138 -12.06 7.05 -13.52
N LYS A 139 -11.54 8.21 -13.10
CA LYS A 139 -10.60 9.01 -13.87
C LYS A 139 -9.26 8.27 -14.06
N ASP A 140 -8.77 7.60 -13.01
CA ASP A 140 -7.53 6.83 -13.09
C ASP A 140 -7.66 5.65 -14.06
N VAL A 141 -8.81 4.98 -14.07
CA VAL A 141 -9.07 3.87 -14.99
C VAL A 141 -9.06 4.33 -16.44
N ALA A 142 -9.64 5.50 -16.74
CA ALA A 142 -9.67 6.05 -18.09
C ALA A 142 -8.29 6.50 -18.59
N ASP A 143 -7.47 7.08 -17.71
CA ASP A 143 -6.16 7.63 -18.06
C ASP A 143 -5.00 6.60 -17.95
N SER A 144 -5.20 5.49 -17.23
CA SER A 144 -4.13 4.56 -16.89
C SER A 144 -3.78 3.60 -18.04
N LYS A 145 -2.53 3.71 -18.49
CA LYS A 145 -1.90 2.71 -19.37
C LYS A 145 -1.63 1.37 -18.68
N ILE A 146 -1.63 1.34 -17.34
CA ILE A 146 -1.16 0.18 -16.54
C ILE A 146 -2.27 -0.85 -16.36
N SER A 147 -3.49 -0.43 -16.07
CA SER A 147 -4.60 -1.38 -15.92
C SER A 147 -5.93 -0.63 -15.81
N ALA A 148 -6.95 -1.20 -16.45
CA ALA A 148 -8.33 -0.74 -16.33
C ALA A 148 -9.05 -1.32 -15.10
N LYS A 149 -8.38 -2.20 -14.33
CA LYS A 149 -8.96 -2.84 -13.15
C LYS A 149 -9.13 -1.82 -12.04
N LYS A 150 -10.35 -1.76 -11.49
CA LYS A 150 -10.72 -0.93 -10.35
C LYS A 150 -11.12 -1.82 -9.19
N TYR A 151 -10.64 -1.47 -8.00
CA TYR A 151 -11.11 -2.05 -6.75
C TYR A 151 -11.94 -1.01 -6.00
N SER A 152 -13.23 -1.30 -5.85
CA SER A 152 -14.09 -0.61 -4.90
C SER A 152 -13.78 -1.06 -3.47
N ILE A 153 -14.17 -0.24 -2.51
CA ILE A 153 -14.13 -0.56 -1.08
C ILE A 153 -14.78 -1.94 -0.81
N GLU A 154 -15.94 -2.21 -1.42
CA GLU A 154 -16.66 -3.47 -1.25
C GLU A 154 -15.88 -4.67 -1.79
N GLN A 155 -15.14 -4.51 -2.89
CA GLN A 155 -14.28 -5.58 -3.42
C GLN A 155 -13.11 -5.84 -2.48
N VAL A 156 -12.44 -4.82 -1.94
CA VAL A 156 -11.35 -5.00 -0.97
C VAL A 156 -11.87 -5.62 0.33
N ARG A 157 -13.05 -5.17 0.79
CA ARG A 157 -13.74 -5.76 1.94
C ARG A 157 -14.02 -7.24 1.72
N LYS A 158 -14.51 -7.61 0.52
CA LYS A 158 -14.71 -9.01 0.14
C LYS A 158 -13.40 -9.80 0.07
N MET A 159 -12.28 -9.19 -0.35
CA MET A 159 -10.97 -9.85 -0.29
C MET A 159 -10.56 -10.19 1.15
N PHE A 160 -10.83 -9.29 2.11
CA PHE A 160 -10.59 -9.58 3.54
C PHE A 160 -11.46 -10.73 4.02
N ASP A 161 -12.75 -10.72 3.66
CA ASP A 161 -13.69 -11.77 4.06
C ASP A 161 -13.27 -13.13 3.48
N ILE A 162 -12.91 -13.21 2.20
CA ILE A 162 -12.39 -14.44 1.55
C ILE A 162 -11.10 -14.92 2.23
N PHE A 163 -10.16 -14.01 2.50
CA PHE A 163 -8.91 -14.39 3.14
C PHE A 163 -9.15 -14.99 4.53
N PHE A 164 -10.05 -14.39 5.31
CA PHE A 164 -10.38 -14.87 6.65
C PHE A 164 -11.10 -16.22 6.63
N GLU A 165 -12.04 -16.42 5.70
CA GLU A 165 -12.85 -17.64 5.65
C GLU A 165 -12.14 -18.84 5.03
N VAL A 166 -11.24 -18.60 4.07
CA VAL A 166 -10.68 -19.66 3.21
C VAL A 166 -9.17 -19.80 3.35
N ASP A 167 -8.43 -18.70 3.44
CA ASP A 167 -6.97 -18.72 3.28
C ASP A 167 -6.18 -18.58 4.57
N ASN A 168 -6.81 -18.15 5.67
CA ASN A 168 -6.09 -17.77 6.89
C ASN A 168 -5.25 -18.92 7.47
N ILE A 169 -5.82 -20.12 7.57
CA ILE A 169 -5.13 -21.31 8.10
C ILE A 169 -4.02 -21.74 7.15
N THR A 170 -4.30 -21.83 5.85
CA THR A 170 -3.32 -22.28 4.85
C THR A 170 -2.13 -21.33 4.78
N CYS A 171 -2.35 -20.01 4.82
CA CYS A 171 -1.26 -19.05 4.79
C CYS A 171 -0.41 -19.14 6.06
N LEU A 172 -1.02 -19.15 7.24
CA LEU A 172 -0.30 -19.20 8.52
C LEU A 172 0.55 -20.48 8.68
N LEU A 173 0.17 -21.59 8.05
CA LEU A 173 0.96 -22.83 8.09
C LEU A 173 2.30 -22.73 7.36
N PHE A 174 2.43 -21.82 6.38
CA PHE A 174 3.64 -21.70 5.55
C PHE A 174 4.45 -20.43 5.85
N LEU A 175 3.95 -19.55 6.72
CA LEU A 175 4.67 -18.38 7.19
C LEU A 175 5.59 -18.77 8.35
N LYS A 176 6.82 -18.26 8.33
CA LYS A 176 7.85 -18.65 9.31
C LYS A 176 7.97 -17.66 10.46
N TYR A 177 7.77 -16.38 10.19
CA TYR A 177 8.05 -15.28 11.11
C TYR A 177 6.78 -14.56 11.53
N ILE A 178 5.78 -14.46 10.65
CA ILE A 178 4.51 -13.81 10.99
C ILE A 178 3.76 -14.64 12.04
N GLU A 179 3.54 -14.02 13.20
CA GLU A 179 2.80 -14.61 14.32
C GLU A 179 1.36 -14.09 14.38
N LYS A 180 1.07 -12.97 13.72
CA LYS A 180 -0.21 -12.27 13.86
C LYS A 180 -0.58 -11.49 12.62
N ILE A 181 -1.82 -11.67 12.17
CA ILE A 181 -2.42 -10.93 11.07
C ILE A 181 -3.66 -10.20 11.59
N SER A 182 -3.75 -8.90 11.36
CA SER A 182 -4.90 -8.08 11.81
C SER A 182 -5.53 -7.30 10.67
N PHE A 183 -6.86 -7.23 10.66
CA PHE A 183 -7.63 -6.49 9.68
C PHE A 183 -8.45 -5.39 10.36
N TYR A 184 -8.33 -4.16 9.87
CA TYR A 184 -9.04 -2.97 10.34
C TYR A 184 -9.83 -2.32 9.21
N GLU A 185 -10.95 -1.71 9.57
CA GLU A 185 -11.75 -0.90 8.64
C GLU A 185 -12.03 0.47 9.28
N ILE A 186 -11.71 1.54 8.55
CA ILE A 186 -11.96 2.92 8.96
C ILE A 186 -13.08 3.47 8.09
N LYS A 187 -14.28 3.59 8.66
CA LYS A 187 -15.38 4.28 7.98
C LYS A 187 -15.08 5.78 7.90
N LYS A 188 -15.68 6.46 6.93
CA LYS A 188 -15.48 7.89 6.67
C LYS A 188 -15.67 8.73 7.95
N GLY A 189 -14.68 9.56 8.29
CA GLY A 189 -14.64 10.38 9.50
C GLY A 189 -14.37 9.60 10.80
N GLY A 190 -14.11 8.30 10.70
CA GLY A 190 -13.89 7.40 11.83
C GLY A 190 -12.42 7.24 12.21
N ARG A 191 -12.21 6.52 13.31
CA ARG A 191 -10.90 6.00 13.74
C ARG A 191 -10.81 4.50 13.44
N PRO A 192 -9.61 3.88 13.45
CA PRO A 192 -9.47 2.45 13.26
C PRO A 192 -10.41 1.63 14.14
N LYS A 193 -11.31 0.88 13.53
CA LYS A 193 -12.12 -0.14 14.22
C LYS A 193 -11.57 -1.52 13.85
N ARG A 194 -11.17 -2.25 14.88
CA ARG A 194 -10.63 -3.61 14.73
C ARG A 194 -11.73 -4.53 14.22
N ARG A 195 -11.48 -5.21 13.10
CA ARG A 195 -12.46 -6.12 12.50
C ARG A 195 -12.13 -7.57 12.86
N HIS A 196 -10.88 -8.00 12.71
CA HIS A 196 -10.46 -9.39 12.99
C HIS A 196 -8.99 -9.49 13.42
N ILE A 197 -8.66 -10.56 14.17
CA ILE A 197 -7.31 -11.00 14.56
C ILE A 197 -7.23 -12.48 14.21
N THR A 198 -6.16 -12.89 13.56
CA THR A 198 -5.81 -14.31 13.44
C THR A 198 -4.37 -14.48 13.84
#